data_AF-A0A350P7P2-F1
#
_entry.id   AF-A0A350P7P2-F1
#
_cell.length_a   1.000
_cell.length_b   1.000
_cell.length_c   1.000
_cell.angle_alpha   90.00
_cell.angle_beta   90.00
_cell.angle_gamma   90.00
#
_symmetry.space_group_name_H-M   'P 1'
#
loop_
_entity.id
_entity.type
_entity.pdbx_description
1 polymer ?
#
loop_
_entity_poly.entity_id
_entity_poly.type
_entity_poly.pdbx_seq_one_letter_code
_entity_poly.pdbx_strand_id
1 'polypeptide(L)'
;MWLQHSVSIVKIMIRKEFGFNEPPLLERVREHGFKTFTGSANYDLNIISLRNPSVVPNSFDDLMFVIHKEDGLWVQYIFPCTTDPGQYHLNNPSRVAGTAIMMHPQQCRGVYKLDLHGGSYLALCQRNGKVKVWRDNNKDQVLDREGDEHQGYGINIHRASAYRTTENVERYSAGCSVIANPEDFNIFIDLCQKQTEINGWDTFTYTILLGTSDDFSP
;
A
#
# COMPACT_ATOMS: atom_id res chain seq x y z
N MET A 1 -37.54 -0.85 3.56
CA MET A 1 -36.61 -1.71 2.81
C MET A 1 -35.61 -0.78 2.15
N TRP A 2 -34.52 -0.47 2.85
CA TRP A 2 -33.49 0.43 2.34
C TRP A 2 -32.47 -0.42 1.59
N LEU A 3 -32.44 -0.28 0.27
CA LEU A 3 -31.38 -0.82 -0.57
C LEU A 3 -30.08 -0.09 -0.22
N GLN A 4 -29.20 -0.74 0.53
CA GLN A 4 -27.79 -0.40 0.60
C GLN A 4 -27.25 -0.46 -0.83
N HIS A 5 -27.05 0.72 -1.43
CA HIS A 5 -26.27 0.81 -2.65
C HIS A 5 -24.82 0.56 -2.24
N SER A 6 -24.28 -0.58 -2.67
CA SER A 6 -22.88 -0.90 -2.52
C SER A 6 -22.04 0.21 -3.14
N VAL A 7 -21.18 0.82 -2.32
CA VAL A 7 -20.13 1.74 -2.78
C VAL A 7 -19.22 0.95 -3.71
N SER A 8 -19.22 1.29 -5.01
CA SER A 8 -18.28 0.70 -5.96
C SER A 8 -16.89 1.24 -5.64
N ILE A 9 -16.12 0.47 -4.86
CA ILE A 9 -14.67 0.63 -4.77
C ILE A 9 -14.13 0.48 -6.20
N VAL A 10 -13.22 1.36 -6.58
CA VAL A 10 -12.45 1.27 -7.82
C VAL A 10 -11.84 -0.14 -7.89
N LYS A 11 -12.22 -0.96 -8.87
CA LYS A 11 -11.76 -2.37 -8.98
C LYS A 11 -10.55 -2.56 -9.89
N ILE A 12 -10.08 -1.50 -10.53
CA ILE A 12 -8.98 -1.50 -11.50
C ILE A 12 -8.08 -0.30 -11.26
N MET A 13 -6.82 -0.36 -11.68
CA MET A 13 -5.94 0.80 -11.61
C MET A 13 -6.50 2.00 -12.40
N ILE A 14 -6.39 3.19 -11.81
CA ILE A 14 -6.68 4.47 -12.46
C ILE A 14 -5.39 5.26 -12.64
N ARG A 15 -5.15 5.75 -13.87
CA ARG A 15 -4.11 6.74 -14.15
C ARG A 15 -4.75 8.13 -14.30
N LYS A 16 -4.24 9.11 -13.58
CA LYS A 16 -4.63 10.52 -13.67
C LYS A 16 -3.43 11.36 -14.06
N GLU A 17 -3.63 12.29 -14.99
CA GLU A 17 -2.65 13.31 -15.37
C GLU A 17 -3.01 14.62 -14.70
N PHE A 18 -2.06 15.21 -13.98
CA PHE A 18 -2.23 16.51 -13.34
C PHE A 18 -1.46 17.63 -14.06
N GLY A 19 -0.64 17.27 -15.06
CA GLY A 19 0.16 18.23 -15.83
C GLY A 19 1.14 18.96 -14.92
N PHE A 20 1.14 20.29 -14.94
CA PHE A 20 2.03 21.08 -14.08
C PHE A 20 1.55 21.19 -12.62
N ASN A 21 0.32 20.75 -12.32
CA ASN A 21 -0.23 20.85 -10.97
C ASN A 21 0.20 19.65 -10.13
N GLU A 22 0.60 19.90 -8.89
CA GLU A 22 0.95 18.82 -7.97
C GLU A 22 -0.32 18.09 -7.47
N PRO A 23 -0.33 16.75 -7.40
CA PRO A 23 -1.47 16.02 -6.84
C PRO A 23 -1.69 16.34 -5.35
N PRO A 24 -2.94 16.64 -4.92
CA PRO A 24 -3.22 17.11 -3.56
C PRO A 24 -2.78 16.16 -2.43
N LEU A 25 -2.68 14.86 -2.71
CA LEU A 25 -2.25 13.86 -1.72
C LEU A 25 -0.83 14.12 -1.21
N LEU A 26 0.05 14.74 -2.00
CA LEU A 26 1.41 15.07 -1.56
C LEU A 26 1.40 16.13 -0.45
N GLU A 27 0.46 17.08 -0.46
CA GLU A 27 0.32 18.03 0.64
C GLU A 27 -0.08 17.32 1.94
N ARG A 28 -1.06 16.42 1.88
CA ARG A 28 -1.48 15.61 3.05
C ARG A 28 -0.34 14.81 3.65
N VAL A 29 0.58 14.30 2.82
CA VAL A 29 1.80 13.63 3.31
C VAL A 29 2.70 14.62 4.06
N ARG A 30 2.88 15.83 3.56
CA ARG A 30 3.68 16.87 4.23
C ARG A 30 3.05 17.38 5.52
N GLU A 31 1.73 17.48 5.59
CA GLU A 31 0.99 17.85 6.82
C GLU A 31 1.25 16.87 7.98
N HIS A 32 1.53 15.60 7.68
CA HIS A 32 1.96 14.60 8.66
C HIS A 32 3.46 14.70 9.02
N GLY A 33 4.16 15.72 8.54
CA GLY A 33 5.61 15.90 8.72
C GLY A 33 6.48 14.96 7.89
N PHE A 34 5.88 14.19 6.97
CA PHE A 34 6.60 13.27 6.11
C PHE A 34 7.16 13.97 4.87
N LYS A 35 8.11 13.30 4.23
CA LYS A 35 8.80 13.85 3.06
C LYS A 35 8.10 13.41 1.77
N THR A 36 7.96 14.33 0.83
CA THR A 36 7.55 14.07 -0.55
C THR A 36 8.70 14.33 -1.50
N PHE A 37 8.66 13.66 -2.64
CA PHE A 37 9.67 13.73 -3.68
C PHE A 37 9.11 14.53 -4.86
N THR A 38 9.49 15.80 -4.95
CA THR A 38 8.90 16.79 -5.87
C THR A 38 9.92 17.45 -6.80
N GLY A 39 11.13 16.88 -6.86
CA GLY A 39 12.22 17.36 -7.69
C GLY A 39 11.90 17.32 -9.20
N SER A 40 12.89 17.64 -10.03
CA SER A 40 12.76 17.60 -11.49
C SER A 40 13.05 16.22 -12.09
N ALA A 41 13.50 15.25 -11.29
CA ALA A 41 13.79 13.90 -11.77
C ALA A 41 12.50 13.18 -12.18
N ASN A 42 12.53 12.54 -13.35
CA ASN A 42 11.43 11.68 -13.79
C ASN A 42 11.39 10.41 -12.92
N TYR A 43 10.20 9.89 -12.63
CA TYR A 43 10.04 8.66 -11.83
C TYR A 43 10.69 8.70 -10.44
N ASP A 44 10.81 9.87 -9.82
CA ASP A 44 11.07 9.98 -8.37
C ASP A 44 9.77 9.65 -7.61
N LEU A 45 9.61 8.38 -7.22
CA LEU A 45 8.30 7.86 -6.83
C LEU A 45 7.93 8.24 -5.39
N ASN A 46 6.71 8.79 -5.26
CA ASN A 46 5.99 8.82 -3.99
C ASN A 46 5.04 7.62 -3.95
N ILE A 47 5.37 6.60 -3.17
CA ILE A 47 4.50 5.43 -2.96
C ILE A 47 3.75 5.62 -1.64
N ILE A 48 2.44 5.81 -1.72
CA ILE A 48 1.59 6.19 -0.59
C ILE A 48 0.34 5.32 -0.57
N SER A 49 0.02 4.64 0.51
CA SER A 49 -1.30 4.03 0.68
C SER A 49 -2.19 4.86 1.59
N LEU A 50 -3.45 4.98 1.19
CA LEU A 50 -4.54 5.43 2.04
C LEU A 50 -5.30 4.19 2.54
N ARG A 51 -5.24 3.98 3.84
CA ARG A 51 -6.00 2.92 4.51
C ARG A 51 -7.45 3.36 4.70
N ASN A 52 -8.39 2.50 4.37
CA ASN A 52 -9.80 2.67 4.60
C ASN A 52 -10.11 2.72 6.10
N PRO A 53 -10.87 3.71 6.60
CA PRO A 53 -11.27 3.77 8.00
C PRO A 53 -12.09 2.56 8.47
N SER A 54 -12.72 1.83 7.55
CA SER A 54 -13.38 0.55 7.85
C SER A 54 -12.42 -0.40 8.55
N VAL A 55 -12.87 -1.01 9.64
CA VAL A 55 -12.13 -2.05 10.39
C VAL A 55 -12.61 -3.47 10.06
N VAL A 56 -13.46 -3.60 9.03
CA VAL A 56 -13.90 -4.90 8.52
C VAL A 56 -12.73 -5.53 7.76
N PRO A 57 -12.21 -6.69 8.20
CA PRO A 57 -11.04 -7.29 7.56
C PRO A 57 -11.39 -7.94 6.22
N ASN A 58 -10.36 -8.49 5.58
CA ASN A 58 -10.47 -9.39 4.43
C ASN A 58 -10.86 -8.74 3.09
N SER A 59 -10.85 -7.41 3.01
CA SER A 59 -11.19 -6.65 1.81
C SER A 59 -9.96 -5.99 1.16
N PHE A 60 -10.05 -5.78 -0.16
CA PHE A 60 -9.15 -4.91 -0.92
C PHE A 60 -9.80 -3.54 -1.10
N ASP A 61 -10.02 -2.83 0.00
CA ASP A 61 -10.73 -1.54 0.08
C ASP A 61 -9.81 -0.35 0.36
N ASP A 62 -8.50 -0.57 0.37
CA ASP A 62 -7.47 0.46 0.46
C ASP A 62 -7.03 0.92 -0.93
N LEU A 63 -6.38 2.08 -0.99
CA LEU A 63 -5.84 2.64 -2.22
C LEU A 63 -4.34 2.85 -2.09
N MET A 64 -3.57 2.39 -3.07
CA MET A 64 -2.15 2.69 -3.21
C MET A 64 -1.96 3.69 -4.35
N PHE A 65 -1.26 4.77 -4.05
CA PHE A 65 -0.93 5.85 -4.95
C PHE A 65 0.55 5.76 -5.30
N VAL A 66 0.87 5.84 -6.59
CA VAL A 66 2.22 6.10 -7.08
C VAL A 66 2.18 7.43 -7.82
N ILE A 67 2.85 8.42 -7.25
CA ILE A 67 2.88 9.79 -7.77
C ILE A 67 4.31 10.16 -8.13
N HIS A 68 4.51 10.62 -9.36
CA HIS A 68 5.82 11.03 -9.89
C HIS A 68 5.66 12.01 -11.04
N LYS A 69 6.79 12.51 -11.55
CA LYS A 69 6.84 13.27 -12.79
C LYS A 69 7.26 12.38 -13.97
N GLU A 70 6.61 12.59 -15.11
CA GLU A 70 7.00 12.11 -16.43
C GLU A 70 7.16 13.34 -17.33
N ASP A 71 8.39 13.59 -17.79
CA ASP A 71 8.76 14.76 -18.59
C ASP A 71 8.34 16.09 -17.96
N GLY A 72 8.53 16.19 -16.64
CA GLY A 72 8.18 17.37 -15.85
C GLY A 72 6.69 17.50 -15.52
N LEU A 73 5.83 16.60 -16.00
CA LEU A 73 4.39 16.60 -15.75
C LEU A 73 4.03 15.58 -14.67
N TRP A 74 3.18 15.97 -13.73
CA TRP A 74 2.68 15.11 -12.67
C TRP A 74 1.70 14.07 -13.18
N VAL A 75 1.98 12.83 -12.81
CA VAL A 75 1.16 11.66 -13.08
C VAL A 75 0.90 10.93 -11.77
N GLN A 76 -0.32 10.42 -11.62
CA GLN A 76 -0.74 9.64 -10.46
C GLN A 76 -1.38 8.33 -10.93
N TYR A 77 -0.89 7.22 -10.40
CA TYR A 77 -1.51 5.91 -10.50
C TYR A 77 -2.19 5.58 -9.18
N ILE A 78 -3.40 5.03 -9.24
CA ILE A 78 -4.18 4.61 -8.08
C ILE A 78 -4.50 3.13 -8.25
N PHE A 79 -4.00 2.29 -7.36
CA PHE A 79 -4.17 0.85 -7.37
C PHE A 79 -5.07 0.41 -6.21
N PRO A 80 -6.13 -0.38 -6.47
CA PRO A 80 -6.87 -1.06 -5.42
C PRO A 80 -5.96 -2.06 -4.70
N CYS A 81 -5.93 -1.99 -3.38
CA CYS A 81 -5.05 -2.82 -2.57
C CYS A 81 -5.66 -3.11 -1.20
N THR A 82 -4.91 -3.82 -0.37
CA THR A 82 -5.12 -3.88 1.06
C THR A 82 -3.80 -3.56 1.75
N THR A 83 -3.87 -2.95 2.91
CA THR A 83 -2.79 -2.72 3.86
C THR A 83 -3.08 -3.42 5.20
N ASP A 84 -4.14 -4.21 5.22
CA ASP A 84 -4.60 -4.99 6.36
C ASP A 84 -4.37 -6.49 6.13
N PRO A 85 -4.29 -7.27 7.22
CA PRO A 85 -4.23 -8.72 7.13
C PRO A 85 -5.55 -9.32 6.65
N GLY A 86 -5.45 -10.47 6.01
CA GLY A 86 -6.63 -11.26 5.67
C GLY A 86 -7.18 -12.03 6.88
N GLN A 87 -8.45 -12.41 6.77
CA GLN A 87 -9.21 -13.11 7.81
C GLN A 87 -8.52 -14.41 8.26
N TYR A 88 -7.87 -15.14 7.35
CA TYR A 88 -7.09 -16.32 7.70
C TYR A 88 -6.02 -16.02 8.77
N HIS A 89 -5.24 -14.96 8.60
CA HIS A 89 -4.14 -14.63 9.50
C HIS A 89 -4.63 -14.07 10.84
N LEU A 90 -5.73 -13.31 10.86
CA LEU A 90 -6.36 -12.89 12.12
C LEU A 90 -6.78 -14.10 12.98
N ASN A 91 -7.30 -15.16 12.34
CA ASN A 91 -7.65 -16.40 13.04
C ASN A 91 -6.43 -17.26 13.43
N ASN A 92 -5.37 -17.21 12.61
CA ASN A 92 -4.20 -18.08 12.71
C ASN A 92 -2.92 -17.25 12.79
N PRO A 93 -2.74 -16.41 13.83
CA PRO A 93 -1.57 -15.55 13.93
C PRO A 93 -0.30 -16.41 14.04
N SER A 94 0.70 -16.06 13.24
CA SER A 94 2.01 -16.74 13.25
C SER A 94 2.87 -16.41 14.48
N ARG A 95 2.41 -15.46 15.31
CA ARG A 95 3.09 -15.02 16.53
C ARG A 95 2.10 -14.93 17.68
N VAL A 96 2.58 -15.23 18.89
CA VAL A 96 1.79 -15.10 20.13
C VAL A 96 1.26 -13.68 20.33
N ALA A 97 2.05 -12.67 19.94
CA ALA A 97 1.64 -11.28 20.03
C ALA A 97 0.45 -10.93 19.12
N GLY A 98 0.21 -11.70 18.05
CA GLY A 98 -0.83 -11.42 17.07
C GLY A 98 -0.33 -11.19 15.64
N THR A 99 -1.29 -11.04 14.75
CA THR A 99 -1.09 -10.71 13.33
C THR A 99 -0.68 -9.26 13.19
N ALA A 100 0.26 -8.99 12.28
CA ALA A 100 0.79 -7.65 12.10
C ALA A 100 -0.22 -6.79 11.34
N ILE A 101 -0.37 -5.54 11.76
CA ILE A 101 -1.04 -4.50 11.00
C ILE A 101 -0.07 -3.33 10.91
N MET A 102 0.34 -2.92 9.70
CA MET A 102 1.26 -1.78 9.56
C MET A 102 0.64 -0.53 10.19
N MET A 103 1.40 0.18 11.02
CA MET A 103 0.88 1.38 11.70
C MET A 103 0.68 2.52 10.71
N HIS A 104 -0.37 3.32 10.92
CA HIS A 104 -0.55 4.64 10.32
C HIS A 104 -0.74 5.72 11.40
N PRO A 105 -0.36 6.98 11.13
CA PRO A 105 0.44 7.42 9.99
C PRO A 105 1.91 6.95 10.12
N GLN A 106 2.55 6.57 9.02
CA GLN A 106 3.96 6.15 9.02
C GLN A 106 4.62 6.37 7.66
N GLN A 107 5.89 6.79 7.66
CA GLN A 107 6.75 6.79 6.47
C GLN A 107 8.01 5.93 6.69
N CYS A 108 8.16 4.93 5.83
CA CYS A 108 9.30 4.03 5.79
C CYS A 108 10.30 4.49 4.71
N ARG A 109 11.11 5.50 5.03
CA ARG A 109 12.12 6.12 4.15
C ARG A 109 13.17 5.11 3.68
N GLY A 110 13.25 4.86 2.37
CA GLY A 110 14.28 4.03 1.73
C GLY A 110 14.34 2.58 2.23
N VAL A 111 13.27 2.10 2.89
CA VAL A 111 13.24 0.79 3.55
C VAL A 111 13.10 -0.36 2.54
N TYR A 112 12.45 -0.10 1.41
CA TYR A 112 12.06 -1.12 0.44
C TYR A 112 13.05 -1.19 -0.73
N LYS A 113 13.24 -2.37 -1.30
CA LYS A 113 13.98 -2.61 -2.54
C LYS A 113 13.21 -3.57 -3.44
N LEU A 114 13.44 -3.48 -4.75
CA LEU A 114 13.04 -4.53 -5.69
C LEU A 114 13.82 -5.80 -5.36
N ASP A 115 13.11 -6.86 -4.99
CA ASP A 115 13.68 -8.17 -4.68
C ASP A 115 12.62 -9.27 -4.83
N LEU A 116 13.03 -10.54 -4.79
CA LEU A 116 12.13 -11.67 -4.95
C LEU A 116 11.30 -11.93 -3.68
N HIS A 117 9.98 -11.75 -3.79
CA HIS A 117 9.04 -12.16 -2.75
C HIS A 117 8.96 -13.69 -2.70
N GLY A 118 9.32 -14.27 -1.55
CA GLY A 118 9.35 -15.73 -1.38
C GLY A 118 10.27 -16.44 -2.38
N GLY A 119 11.27 -15.75 -2.93
CA GLY A 119 12.16 -16.30 -3.96
C GLY A 119 11.52 -16.53 -5.33
N SER A 120 10.28 -16.05 -5.56
CA SER A 120 9.48 -16.45 -6.73
C SER A 120 9.28 -15.36 -7.79
N TYR A 121 9.01 -14.12 -7.38
CA TYR A 121 8.71 -13.02 -8.31
C TYR A 121 9.12 -11.67 -7.71
N LEU A 122 9.39 -10.68 -8.57
CA LEU A 122 9.84 -9.37 -8.16
C LEU A 122 8.73 -8.60 -7.43
N ALA A 123 9.08 -7.98 -6.30
CA ALA A 123 8.19 -7.18 -5.47
C ALA A 123 9.00 -6.10 -4.74
N LEU A 124 8.33 -5.14 -4.09
CA LEU A 124 9.01 -4.27 -3.13
C LEU A 124 9.08 -4.96 -1.78
N CYS A 125 10.28 -5.42 -1.43
CA CYS A 125 10.51 -6.14 -0.20
C CYS A 125 11.19 -5.24 0.85
N GLN A 126 10.81 -5.40 2.12
CA GLN A 126 11.45 -4.73 3.24
C GLN A 126 12.92 -5.22 3.36
N ARG A 127 13.89 -4.32 3.22
CA ARG A 127 15.33 -4.67 3.25
C ARG A 127 16.18 -3.78 4.15
N ASN A 128 15.99 -2.46 4.10
CA ASN A 128 16.96 -1.51 4.62
C ASN A 128 16.54 -0.80 5.90
N GLY A 129 15.44 -1.23 6.53
CA GLY A 129 14.98 -0.57 7.75
C GLY A 129 13.78 -1.20 8.42
N LYS A 130 13.30 -0.48 9.43
CA LYS A 130 12.23 -0.93 10.31
C LYS A 130 10.88 -0.44 9.80
N VAL A 131 9.89 -1.31 9.92
CA VAL A 131 8.47 -0.98 9.76
C VAL A 131 7.84 -1.16 11.13
N LYS A 132 7.01 -0.22 11.55
CA LYS A 132 6.25 -0.30 12.80
C LYS A 132 4.89 -0.91 12.53
N VAL A 133 4.45 -1.82 13.41
CA VAL A 133 3.20 -2.56 13.31
C VAL A 133 2.48 -2.59 14.65
N TRP A 134 1.15 -2.54 14.61
CA TRP A 134 0.30 -3.06 15.69
C TRP A 134 0.21 -4.58 15.61
N ARG A 135 -0.33 -5.19 16.67
CA ARG A 135 -0.49 -6.64 16.78
C ARG A 135 -1.89 -7.00 17.27
N ASP A 136 -2.60 -7.71 16.43
CA ASP A 136 -3.97 -8.16 16.68
C ASP A 136 -3.98 -9.66 17.03
N ASN A 137 -4.39 -10.01 18.25
CA ASN A 137 -4.41 -11.40 18.73
C ASN A 137 -5.77 -11.90 19.23
N ASN A 138 -6.78 -11.03 19.28
CA ASN A 138 -8.02 -11.31 20.01
C ASN A 138 -8.95 -12.26 19.22
N LYS A 139 -8.73 -12.40 17.90
CA LYS A 139 -9.44 -13.27 16.94
C LYS A 139 -10.93 -12.98 16.79
N ASP A 140 -11.37 -11.76 17.08
CA ASP A 140 -12.78 -11.37 17.03
C ASP A 140 -13.27 -10.98 15.62
N GLN A 141 -12.38 -10.99 14.62
CA GLN A 141 -12.64 -10.58 13.23
C GLN A 141 -12.87 -9.09 13.04
N VAL A 142 -12.29 -8.26 13.92
CA VAL A 142 -12.21 -6.81 13.80
C VAL A 142 -10.74 -6.42 13.84
N LEU A 143 -10.34 -5.45 13.00
CA LEU A 143 -8.94 -5.04 12.92
C LEU A 143 -8.54 -4.14 14.11
N ASP A 144 -7.64 -4.65 14.97
CA ASP A 144 -7.08 -3.87 16.09
C ASP A 144 -5.93 -2.94 15.62
N ARG A 145 -6.29 -1.71 15.22
CA ARG A 145 -5.36 -0.69 14.71
C ARG A 145 -4.86 0.28 15.80
N GLU A 146 -4.59 -0.25 16.98
CA GLU A 146 -4.17 0.53 18.15
C GLU A 146 -3.26 -0.27 19.09
N GLY A 147 -2.87 0.35 20.20
CA GLY A 147 -2.02 -0.27 21.21
C GLY A 147 -0.51 -0.05 20.98
N ASP A 148 0.28 -0.99 21.50
CA ASP A 148 1.74 -0.87 21.55
C ASP A 148 2.38 -0.97 20.17
N GLU A 149 3.47 -0.20 19.99
CA GLU A 149 4.30 -0.26 18.80
C GLU A 149 5.21 -1.49 18.82
N HIS A 150 5.15 -2.30 17.76
CA HIS A 150 6.06 -3.41 17.55
C HIS A 150 6.89 -3.25 16.27
N GLN A 151 8.06 -3.88 16.25
CA GLN A 151 8.84 -3.98 15.02
C GLN A 151 8.27 -5.06 14.09
N GLY A 152 7.91 -4.65 12.87
CA GLY A 152 7.53 -5.48 11.74
C GLY A 152 8.73 -5.99 10.95
N TYR A 153 8.60 -7.22 10.45
CA TYR A 153 9.60 -7.89 9.63
C TYR A 153 8.89 -8.61 8.49
N GLY A 154 9.45 -8.50 7.27
CA GLY A 154 8.86 -9.10 6.08
C GLY A 154 7.55 -8.44 5.64
N ILE A 155 7.33 -7.17 6.03
CA ILE A 155 6.17 -6.38 5.64
C ILE A 155 6.42 -5.85 4.22
N ASN A 156 6.15 -6.70 3.22
CA ASN A 156 6.43 -6.44 1.82
C ASN A 156 5.21 -5.79 1.11
N ILE A 157 5.44 -5.28 -0.10
CA ILE A 157 4.38 -4.83 -1.01
C ILE A 157 4.39 -5.78 -2.22
N HIS A 158 3.33 -6.58 -2.38
CA HIS A 158 3.29 -7.65 -3.37
C HIS A 158 1.88 -7.87 -3.97
N ARG A 159 1.72 -8.83 -4.89
CA ARG A 159 0.41 -9.23 -5.43
C ARG A 159 -0.20 -10.38 -4.65
N ALA A 160 -1.53 -10.48 -4.69
CA ALA A 160 -2.25 -11.63 -4.17
C ALA A 160 -2.02 -12.88 -5.03
N SER A 161 -2.35 -12.81 -6.31
CA SER A 161 -2.26 -13.95 -7.24
C SER A 161 -1.53 -13.55 -8.52
N ALA A 162 -0.89 -14.52 -9.17
CA ALA A 162 -0.25 -14.33 -10.47
C ALA A 162 -1.22 -14.45 -11.65
N TYR A 163 -2.42 -15.00 -11.43
CA TYR A 163 -3.28 -15.50 -12.51
C TYR A 163 -4.64 -14.81 -12.60
N ARG A 164 -5.13 -14.25 -11.49
CA ARG A 164 -6.46 -13.65 -11.43
C ARG A 164 -6.52 -12.56 -10.37
N THR A 165 -7.42 -11.61 -10.57
CA THR A 165 -7.84 -10.70 -9.49
C THR A 165 -8.47 -11.52 -8.37
N THR A 166 -8.07 -11.23 -7.14
CA THR A 166 -8.59 -11.90 -5.95
C THR A 166 -9.63 -11.02 -5.28
N GLU A 167 -10.76 -11.61 -4.89
CA GLU A 167 -11.86 -10.87 -4.25
C GLU A 167 -11.60 -10.58 -2.77
N ASN A 168 -10.99 -11.53 -2.03
CA ASN A 168 -10.73 -11.44 -0.60
C ASN A 168 -9.25 -11.65 -0.27
N VAL A 169 -8.77 -11.02 0.80
CA VAL A 169 -7.33 -11.00 1.16
C VAL A 169 -6.84 -12.36 1.66
N GLU A 170 -7.60 -13.03 2.51
CA GLU A 170 -7.33 -14.38 3.04
C GLU A 170 -5.87 -14.62 3.44
N ARG A 171 -5.21 -15.60 2.81
CA ARG A 171 -3.84 -16.01 3.12
C ARG A 171 -2.80 -15.05 2.54
N TYR A 172 -3.19 -14.12 1.69
CA TYR A 172 -2.26 -13.29 0.93
C TYR A 172 -1.60 -12.20 1.78
N SER A 173 -2.16 -11.82 2.93
CA SER A 173 -1.53 -10.84 3.82
C SER A 173 -1.58 -11.21 5.30
N ALA A 174 -0.40 -11.31 5.92
CA ALA A 174 -0.22 -11.34 7.37
C ALA A 174 0.23 -9.97 7.93
N GLY A 175 -0.02 -8.89 7.17
CA GLY A 175 0.42 -7.52 7.45
C GLY A 175 1.18 -6.84 6.31
N CYS A 176 1.33 -7.49 5.15
CA CYS A 176 1.86 -6.90 3.92
C CYS A 176 0.84 -5.95 3.27
N SER A 177 1.31 -5.06 2.40
CA SER A 177 0.42 -4.37 1.45
C SER A 177 0.27 -5.22 0.19
N VAL A 178 -0.95 -5.50 -0.23
CA VAL A 178 -1.22 -6.46 -1.31
C VAL A 178 -2.11 -5.86 -2.38
N ILE A 179 -1.66 -5.89 -3.63
CA ILE A 179 -2.46 -5.51 -4.80
C ILE A 179 -3.23 -6.75 -5.29
N ALA A 180 -4.55 -6.61 -5.47
CA ALA A 180 -5.44 -7.73 -5.79
C ALA A 180 -5.27 -8.27 -7.22
N ASN A 181 -5.11 -7.36 -8.18
CA ASN A 181 -5.04 -7.65 -9.60
C ASN A 181 -3.56 -7.81 -10.04
N PRO A 182 -3.19 -8.93 -10.71
CA PRO A 182 -1.83 -9.16 -11.18
C PRO A 182 -1.34 -8.16 -12.24
N GLU A 183 -2.22 -7.67 -13.11
CA GLU A 183 -1.87 -6.71 -14.17
C GLU A 183 -1.57 -5.34 -13.55
N ASP A 184 -2.42 -4.89 -12.63
CA ASP A 184 -2.21 -3.68 -11.84
C ASP A 184 -0.88 -3.75 -11.08
N PHE A 185 -0.57 -4.90 -10.48
CA PHE A 185 0.70 -5.12 -9.81
C PHE A 185 1.90 -5.08 -10.77
N ASN A 186 1.78 -5.62 -11.98
CA ASN A 186 2.86 -5.55 -12.97
C ASN A 186 3.15 -4.08 -13.34
N ILE A 187 2.11 -3.25 -13.52
CA ILE A 187 2.29 -1.81 -13.76
C ILE A 187 2.99 -1.13 -12.58
N PHE A 188 2.62 -1.47 -11.35
CA PHE A 188 3.30 -0.97 -10.15
C PHE A 188 4.79 -1.33 -10.13
N ILE A 189 5.15 -2.58 -10.46
CA ILE A 189 6.54 -3.02 -10.54
C ILE A 189 7.30 -2.34 -11.67
N ASP A 190 6.68 -2.17 -12.85
CA ASP A 190 7.27 -1.46 -13.97
C ASP A 190 7.62 -0.02 -13.59
N LEU A 191 6.75 0.68 -12.84
CA LEU A 191 7.05 2.03 -12.32
C LEU A 191 8.27 2.03 -11.40
N CYS A 192 8.38 1.04 -10.50
CA CYS A 192 9.53 0.89 -9.62
C CYS A 192 10.82 0.62 -10.39
N GLN A 193 10.76 -0.23 -11.42
CA GLN A 193 11.90 -0.52 -12.29
C GLN A 193 12.35 0.73 -13.05
N LYS A 194 11.42 1.53 -13.59
CA LYS A 194 11.73 2.79 -14.26
C LYS A 194 12.49 3.78 -13.36
N GLN A 195 12.14 3.91 -12.08
CA GLN A 195 12.93 4.73 -11.15
C GLN A 195 14.38 4.25 -11.07
N THR A 196 14.58 2.94 -10.99
CA THR A 196 15.91 2.33 -10.89
C THR A 196 16.70 2.56 -12.18
N GLU A 197 16.07 2.34 -13.34
CA GLU A 197 16.68 2.47 -14.66
C GLU A 197 17.04 3.91 -15.02
N ILE A 198 16.17 4.87 -14.69
CA ILE A 198 16.31 6.28 -15.09
C ILE A 198 17.19 7.06 -14.11
N ASN A 199 17.00 6.84 -12.80
CA ASN A 199 17.66 7.63 -11.77
C ASN A 199 18.82 6.88 -11.09
N GLY A 200 18.94 5.56 -11.27
CA GLY A 200 19.88 4.73 -10.54
C GLY A 200 19.48 4.49 -9.06
N TRP A 201 18.29 4.93 -8.65
CA TRP A 201 17.83 4.83 -7.26
C TRP A 201 17.12 3.50 -7.01
N ASP A 202 17.74 2.63 -6.22
CA ASP A 202 17.32 1.25 -5.99
C ASP A 202 16.63 1.01 -4.63
N THR A 203 16.27 2.10 -3.94
CA THR A 203 15.50 2.07 -2.69
C THR A 203 14.22 2.89 -2.82
N PHE A 204 13.19 2.46 -2.10
CA PHE A 204 11.85 3.05 -2.19
C PHE A 204 11.37 3.45 -0.81
N THR A 205 10.70 4.60 -0.77
CA THR A 205 9.99 5.10 0.40
C THR A 205 8.52 4.73 0.28
N TYR A 206 7.99 4.09 1.31
CA TYR A 206 6.56 3.79 1.40
C TYR A 206 5.93 4.57 2.54
N THR A 207 4.81 5.22 2.28
CA THR A 207 4.04 5.98 3.27
C THR A 207 2.65 5.37 3.40
N ILE A 208 2.13 5.28 4.62
CA ILE A 208 0.75 4.89 4.88
C ILE A 208 0.07 5.95 5.74
N LEU A 209 -1.09 6.40 5.31
CA LEU A 209 -1.96 7.34 6.02
C LEU A 209 -3.35 6.73 6.19
N LEU A 210 -4.11 7.23 7.15
CA LEU A 210 -5.54 6.96 7.20
C LEU A 210 -6.24 7.82 6.14
N GLY A 211 -7.07 7.20 5.30
CA GLY A 211 -7.92 7.91 4.35
C GLY A 211 -9.13 8.54 5.01
N THR A 212 -9.86 9.37 4.26
CA THR A 212 -11.18 9.90 4.64
C THR A 212 -12.27 9.19 3.85
N SER A 213 -13.53 9.33 4.25
CA SER A 213 -14.67 8.78 3.49
C SER A 213 -14.69 9.23 2.03
N ASP A 214 -14.22 10.45 1.77
CA ASP A 214 -14.25 11.06 0.45
C ASP A 214 -13.20 10.45 -0.49
N ASP A 215 -12.10 9.92 0.07
CA ASP A 215 -11.04 9.26 -0.71
C ASP A 215 -11.54 7.96 -1.38
N PHE A 216 -12.56 7.33 -0.80
CA PHE A 216 -13.12 6.04 -1.26
C PHE A 216 -14.50 6.18 -1.92
N SER A 217 -14.96 7.42 -2.09
CA SER A 217 -16.20 7.69 -2.82
C SER A 217 -15.93 7.63 -4.33
N PRO A 218 -16.85 7.05 -5.12
CA PRO A 218 -16.68 6.86 -6.57
C PRO A 218 -16.62 8.16 -7.38
#